data_AF-A0A1M6N4J3-F1
#
_entry.id   AF-A0A1M6N4J3-F1
#
_cell.length_a   1.000
_cell.length_b   1.000
_cell.length_c   1.000
_cell.angle_alpha   90.00
_cell.angle_beta   90.00
_cell.angle_gamma   90.00
#
_symmetry.space_group_name_H-M   'P 1'
#
loop_
_entity.id
_entity.type
_entity.pdbx_description
1 polymer ?
#
loop_
_entity_poly.entity_id
_entity_poly.type
_entity_poly.pdbx_seq_one_letter_code
_entity_poly.pdbx_strand_id
1 'polypeptide(L)'
;AEEAEEAEEAEEAEEAEEAEEAEEAEEAEEAEISGAAGPQGPQGPEGPPGPAGPPGPEGPAGPPGPPGPPGPPGPPGPAGPPGGAGGAEAQAPAQAPAVDGFGAPVADAAPAMDGFGMPIGGSAVPAGRLPLLLITLLLGGAGGHKIYLKKYLHAGLYALFFWTGIPSVIALVEFVRSAIKPDDEFNSTYQAPEKKIYYASIGVPLLVMLLWLTLLLMLPGFGSVESYDQRAADDVAGCRNSLEGYYAQHRMFPQSAEELVAAGCRSSENVALFVLPKEQHYVIVSYHHQGSKAYLQSRATSDLQELEKQVAVDELNSAFKVVGEREGVTLISQ
;
A
#
# COMPACT_ATOMS: atom_id res chain seq x y z
N ALA A 1 32.79 65.90 -36.15
CA ALA A 1 31.67 65.27 -35.45
C ALA A 1 31.49 63.88 -36.05
N GLU A 2 31.24 63.80 -37.37
CA GLU A 2 31.22 62.54 -38.12
C GLU A 2 32.59 61.82 -38.14
N GLU A 3 33.71 62.54 -38.37
CA GLU A 3 35.07 61.94 -38.33
C GLU A 3 35.57 61.53 -36.93
N ALA A 4 34.85 61.88 -35.85
CA ALA A 4 35.23 61.50 -34.49
C ALA A 4 34.51 60.24 -34.01
N GLU A 5 33.34 59.96 -34.60
CA GLU A 5 32.51 58.79 -34.29
C GLU A 5 33.04 57.54 -35.02
N GLU A 6 33.58 57.73 -36.25
CA GLU A 6 34.18 56.66 -37.05
C GLU A 6 35.54 56.16 -36.50
N ALA A 7 36.18 56.94 -35.64
CA ALA A 7 37.43 56.55 -34.97
C ALA A 7 37.20 55.76 -33.67
N GLU A 8 36.08 56.01 -32.99
CA GLU A 8 35.68 55.31 -31.76
C GLU A 8 35.15 53.91 -32.08
N GLU A 9 34.42 53.77 -33.20
CA GLU A 9 33.89 52.49 -33.68
C GLU A 9 34.99 51.54 -34.22
N ALA A 10 36.16 52.08 -34.61
CA ALA A 10 37.31 51.29 -35.05
C ALA A 10 38.16 50.77 -33.88
N GLU A 11 38.22 51.51 -32.77
CA GLU A 11 38.95 51.11 -31.55
C GLU A 11 38.18 50.01 -30.80
N GLU A 12 36.84 50.07 -30.78
CA GLU A 12 35.96 49.07 -30.16
C GLU A 12 35.92 47.73 -30.93
N ALA A 13 36.25 47.74 -32.24
CA ALA A 13 36.35 46.53 -33.05
C ALA A 13 37.69 45.80 -32.89
N GLU A 14 38.78 46.53 -32.63
CA GLU A 14 40.12 45.95 -32.38
C GLU A 14 40.19 45.30 -30.99
N GLU A 15 39.53 45.89 -29.98
CA GLU A 15 39.44 45.35 -28.62
C GLU A 15 38.56 44.08 -28.53
N ALA A 16 37.62 43.89 -29.45
CA ALA A 16 36.77 42.69 -29.52
C ALA A 16 37.49 41.49 -30.17
N GLU A 17 38.40 41.73 -31.12
CA GLU A 17 39.18 40.67 -31.77
C GLU A 17 40.29 40.13 -30.83
N GLU A 18 40.90 40.99 -30.01
CA GLU A 18 41.86 40.58 -28.96
C GLU A 18 41.23 39.79 -27.81
N ALA A 19 39.93 39.97 -27.55
CA ALA A 19 39.19 39.24 -26.51
C ALA A 19 38.81 37.80 -26.93
N GLU A 20 38.56 37.58 -28.23
CA GLU A 20 38.23 36.25 -28.76
C GLU A 20 39.49 35.35 -28.85
N GLU A 21 40.66 35.92 -29.18
CA GLU A 21 41.94 35.20 -29.20
C GLU A 21 42.45 34.82 -27.79
N ALA A 22 42.01 35.53 -26.73
CA ALA A 22 42.35 35.23 -25.35
C ALA A 22 41.52 34.07 -24.74
N GLU A 23 40.27 33.90 -25.19
CA GLU A 23 39.38 32.82 -24.72
C GLU A 23 39.78 31.46 -25.32
N GLU A 24 40.27 31.43 -26.57
CA GLU A 24 40.75 30.20 -27.23
C GLU A 24 42.11 29.71 -26.68
N ALA A 25 42.88 30.59 -26.02
CA ALA A 25 44.14 30.23 -25.37
C ALA A 25 43.97 29.63 -23.96
N GLU A 26 42.88 29.94 -23.25
CA GLU A 26 42.59 29.39 -21.92
C GLU A 26 42.04 27.96 -21.99
N GLU A 27 41.32 27.60 -23.06
CA GLU A 27 40.81 26.24 -23.27
C GLU A 27 41.90 25.22 -23.66
N ALA A 28 43.09 25.70 -24.09
CA ALA A 28 44.21 24.84 -24.47
C ALA A 28 45.14 24.45 -23.29
N GLU A 29 45.10 25.14 -22.15
CA GLU A 29 45.96 24.85 -20.99
C GLU A 29 45.37 23.79 -20.04
N GLU A 30 44.06 23.52 -20.09
CA GLU A 30 43.43 22.45 -19.29
C GLU A 30 43.63 21.02 -19.85
N ALA A 31 44.24 20.86 -21.03
CA ALA A 31 44.36 19.57 -21.70
C ALA A 31 45.57 18.70 -21.28
N GLU A 32 46.55 19.20 -20.50
CA GLU A 32 47.80 18.47 -20.23
C GLU A 32 48.06 18.05 -18.77
N ILE A 33 47.06 18.01 -17.88
CA ILE A 33 47.22 17.41 -16.53
C ILE A 33 46.10 16.43 -16.16
N SER A 34 45.74 15.53 -17.09
CA SER A 34 44.91 14.35 -16.76
C SER A 34 45.75 13.08 -16.72
N GLY A 35 46.42 12.85 -15.61
CA GLY A 35 46.85 11.50 -15.24
C GLY A 35 45.61 10.69 -14.90
N ALA A 36 45.08 9.94 -15.88
CA ALA A 36 43.89 9.12 -15.72
C ALA A 36 44.00 8.22 -14.47
N ALA A 37 43.12 8.45 -13.49
CA ALA A 37 42.99 7.58 -12.33
C ALA A 37 42.60 6.17 -12.81
N GLY A 38 43.29 5.14 -12.28
CA GLY A 38 43.01 3.75 -12.64
C GLY A 38 41.54 3.38 -12.36
N PRO A 39 40.95 2.44 -13.13
CA PRO A 39 39.56 2.05 -12.95
C PRO A 39 39.32 1.52 -11.53
N GLN A 40 38.19 1.93 -10.94
CA GLN A 40 37.76 1.42 -9.64
C GLN A 40 37.68 -0.12 -9.69
N GLY A 41 38.26 -0.78 -8.67
CA GLY A 41 38.22 -2.23 -8.57
C GLY A 41 36.78 -2.77 -8.55
N PRO A 42 36.54 -3.99 -9.07
CA PRO A 42 35.20 -4.57 -9.09
C PRO A 42 34.65 -4.68 -7.67
N GLN A 43 33.34 -4.39 -7.53
CA GLN A 43 32.63 -4.57 -6.27
C GLN A 43 32.80 -6.00 -5.77
N GLY A 44 33.11 -6.15 -4.48
CA GLY A 44 33.24 -7.46 -3.85
C GLY A 44 31.94 -8.27 -3.97
N PRO A 45 32.02 -9.60 -4.01
CA PRO A 45 30.84 -10.45 -4.08
C PRO A 45 29.92 -10.21 -2.88
N GLU A 46 28.61 -10.31 -3.11
CA GLU A 46 27.62 -10.24 -2.06
C GLU A 46 27.90 -11.32 -0.99
N GLY A 47 27.75 -10.95 0.28
CA GLY A 47 27.95 -11.88 1.39
C GLY A 47 26.93 -13.03 1.34
N PRO A 48 27.27 -14.22 1.84
CA PRO A 48 26.33 -15.33 1.89
C PRO A 48 25.11 -14.98 2.75
N PRO A 49 23.91 -15.48 2.42
CA PRO A 49 22.74 -15.34 3.26
C PRO A 49 23.00 -15.83 4.69
N GLY A 50 22.48 -15.10 5.67
CA GLY A 50 22.56 -15.50 7.07
C GLY A 50 21.90 -16.88 7.33
N PRO A 51 22.32 -17.60 8.38
CA PRO A 51 21.73 -18.88 8.73
C PRO A 51 20.24 -18.72 9.09
N ALA A 52 19.45 -19.75 8.78
CA ALA A 52 18.05 -19.80 9.19
C ALA A 52 17.93 -19.73 10.73
N GLY A 53 16.96 -18.96 11.22
CA GLY A 53 16.67 -18.89 12.65
C GLY A 53 16.23 -20.25 13.22
N PRO A 54 16.41 -20.48 14.54
CA PRO A 54 15.95 -21.71 15.18
C PRO A 54 14.41 -21.83 15.10
N PRO A 55 13.86 -23.06 15.05
CA PRO A 55 12.43 -23.29 15.16
C PRO A 55 11.86 -22.65 16.44
N GLY A 56 10.68 -22.04 16.33
CA GLY A 56 9.97 -21.51 17.50
C GLY A 56 9.62 -22.63 18.51
N PRO A 57 9.41 -22.27 19.79
CA PRO A 57 8.99 -23.24 20.80
C PRO A 57 7.62 -23.83 20.46
N GLU A 58 7.40 -25.10 20.83
CA GLU A 58 6.10 -25.76 20.70
C GLU A 58 5.05 -25.02 21.55
N GLY A 59 3.88 -24.78 20.97
CA GLY A 59 2.79 -24.11 21.67
C GLY A 59 2.25 -24.96 22.84
N PRO A 60 1.65 -24.33 23.87
CA PRO A 60 1.04 -25.07 24.97
C PRO A 60 -0.12 -25.95 24.49
N ALA A 61 -0.30 -27.11 25.11
CA ALA A 61 -1.46 -27.97 24.86
C ALA A 61 -2.77 -27.23 25.15
N GLY A 62 -3.76 -27.38 24.26
CA GLY A 62 -5.07 -26.77 24.44
C GLY A 62 -5.81 -27.31 25.67
N PRO A 63 -6.74 -26.54 26.26
CA PRO A 63 -7.55 -27.01 27.38
C PRO A 63 -8.47 -28.18 26.97
N PRO A 64 -8.82 -29.09 27.89
CA PRO A 64 -9.82 -30.13 27.64
C PRO A 64 -11.16 -29.54 27.19
N GLY A 65 -11.82 -30.18 26.24
CA GLY A 65 -13.15 -29.77 25.76
C GLY A 65 -14.22 -29.88 26.85
N PRO A 66 -15.31 -29.09 26.75
CA PRO A 66 -16.44 -29.18 27.68
C PRO A 66 -17.16 -30.54 27.55
N PRO A 67 -17.83 -31.02 28.62
CA PRO A 67 -18.69 -32.19 28.55
C PRO A 67 -19.79 -32.04 27.49
N GLY A 68 -20.09 -33.13 26.77
CA GLY A 68 -21.16 -33.14 25.78
C GLY A 68 -22.56 -32.93 26.40
N PRO A 69 -23.53 -32.41 25.63
CA PRO A 69 -24.89 -32.25 26.10
C PRO A 69 -25.57 -33.62 26.37
N PRO A 70 -26.56 -33.69 27.27
CA PRO A 70 -27.38 -34.88 27.46
C PRO A 70 -28.05 -35.35 26.16
N GLY A 71 -28.14 -36.66 25.96
CA GLY A 71 -28.80 -37.23 24.79
C GLY A 71 -30.31 -36.92 24.75
N PRO A 72 -30.93 -36.91 23.57
CA PRO A 72 -32.37 -36.69 23.44
C PRO A 72 -33.19 -37.82 24.08
N PRO A 73 -34.43 -37.55 24.52
CA PRO A 73 -35.37 -38.59 24.97
C PRO A 73 -35.60 -39.65 23.89
N GLY A 74 -35.72 -40.92 24.29
CA GLY A 74 -36.03 -42.02 23.37
C GLY A 74 -37.41 -41.86 22.70
N PRO A 75 -37.60 -42.43 21.49
CA PRO A 75 -38.88 -42.35 20.79
C PRO A 75 -40.01 -43.06 21.55
N PRO A 76 -41.27 -42.64 21.38
CA PRO A 76 -42.43 -43.35 21.89
C PRO A 76 -42.47 -44.80 21.39
N GLY A 77 -42.89 -45.74 22.24
CA GLY A 77 -43.05 -47.14 21.86
C GLY A 77 -44.09 -47.33 20.75
N PRO A 78 -43.98 -48.40 19.93
CA PRO A 78 -44.92 -48.67 18.85
C PRO A 78 -46.35 -48.88 19.38
N ALA A 79 -47.33 -48.45 18.59
CA ALA A 79 -48.75 -48.68 18.86
C ALA A 79 -49.06 -50.19 18.88
N GLY A 80 -49.90 -50.63 19.82
CA GLY A 80 -50.33 -52.02 19.91
C GLY A 80 -51.12 -52.47 18.68
N PRO A 81 -51.10 -53.78 18.35
CA PRO A 81 -51.80 -54.31 17.18
C PRO A 81 -53.33 -54.10 17.29
N PRO A 82 -54.02 -53.77 16.18
CA PRO A 82 -55.48 -53.64 16.15
C PRO A 82 -56.20 -54.96 16.50
N GLY A 83 -57.24 -54.88 17.33
CA GLY A 83 -58.13 -55.99 17.65
C GLY A 83 -59.02 -56.38 16.47
N GLY A 84 -59.24 -57.70 16.29
CA GLY A 84 -59.90 -58.25 15.10
C GLY A 84 -61.43 -58.30 15.11
N ALA A 85 -61.95 -58.28 13.87
CA ALA A 85 -63.16 -58.90 13.31
C ALA A 85 -64.56 -58.24 13.46
N GLY A 86 -65.27 -58.22 12.32
CA GLY A 86 -66.73 -58.13 12.20
C GLY A 86 -67.22 -57.23 11.06
N GLY A 87 -67.53 -57.79 9.89
CA GLY A 87 -67.87 -57.04 8.66
C GLY A 87 -69.36 -56.75 8.41
N ALA A 88 -69.63 -55.90 7.42
CA ALA A 88 -70.73 -56.02 6.43
C ALA A 88 -70.61 -54.93 5.34
N GLU A 89 -71.14 -55.24 4.16
CA GLU A 89 -70.89 -54.69 2.82
C GLU A 89 -71.51 -53.30 2.49
N ALA A 90 -70.87 -52.54 1.58
CA ALA A 90 -71.54 -51.65 0.61
C ALA A 90 -70.63 -51.30 -0.58
N GLN A 91 -71.25 -51.11 -1.75
CA GLN A 91 -70.74 -51.25 -3.12
C GLN A 91 -69.85 -50.10 -3.67
N ALA A 92 -69.00 -50.48 -4.64
CA ALA A 92 -68.16 -49.68 -5.56
C ALA A 92 -69.01 -48.93 -6.64
N PRO A 93 -68.47 -48.16 -7.64
CA PRO A 93 -67.09 -48.19 -8.20
C PRO A 93 -66.45 -46.84 -8.64
N ALA A 94 -65.14 -46.86 -8.91
CA ALA A 94 -64.53 -46.49 -10.22
C ALA A 94 -63.00 -46.25 -10.15
N GLN A 95 -62.27 -47.14 -10.84
CA GLN A 95 -61.08 -46.93 -11.68
C GLN A 95 -59.78 -46.36 -11.07
N ALA A 96 -58.79 -47.25 -10.97
CA ALA A 96 -57.39 -47.01 -10.65
C ALA A 96 -56.54 -46.76 -11.92
N PRO A 97 -55.33 -46.18 -11.77
CA PRO A 97 -54.15 -46.68 -12.44
C PRO A 97 -53.20 -47.39 -11.46
N ALA A 98 -52.41 -48.31 -12.02
CA ALA A 98 -51.58 -49.30 -11.33
C ALA A 98 -50.47 -48.71 -10.44
N VAL A 99 -50.22 -49.39 -9.33
CA VAL A 99 -49.08 -49.19 -8.41
C VAL A 99 -48.22 -50.47 -8.42
N ASP A 100 -46.90 -50.31 -8.45
CA ASP A 100 -45.98 -51.41 -8.12
C ASP A 100 -45.72 -51.46 -6.60
N GLY A 101 -45.42 -52.65 -6.09
CA GLY A 101 -45.52 -53.06 -4.68
C GLY A 101 -44.53 -52.47 -3.66
N PHE A 102 -44.25 -51.16 -3.71
CA PHE A 102 -43.65 -50.40 -2.60
C PHE A 102 -44.10 -48.94 -2.74
N GLY A 103 -45.14 -48.53 -2.00
CA GLY A 103 -45.88 -47.29 -2.22
C GLY A 103 -45.06 -46.00 -2.13
N ALA A 104 -44.56 -45.52 -3.27
CA ALA A 104 -44.08 -44.15 -3.49
C ALA A 104 -44.66 -43.61 -4.82
N PRO A 105 -44.98 -42.31 -4.93
CA PRO A 105 -45.43 -41.73 -6.19
C PRO A 105 -44.28 -41.73 -7.21
N VAL A 106 -44.55 -42.29 -8.39
CA VAL A 106 -43.62 -42.25 -9.53
C VAL A 106 -43.65 -40.81 -10.08
N ALA A 107 -42.80 -39.95 -9.54
CA ALA A 107 -42.56 -38.62 -10.08
C ALA A 107 -41.52 -38.70 -11.21
N ASP A 108 -42.03 -38.33 -12.38
CA ASP A 108 -41.34 -37.67 -13.50
C ASP A 108 -40.27 -38.40 -14.30
N ALA A 109 -40.56 -38.46 -15.59
CA ALA A 109 -39.69 -38.84 -16.68
C ALA A 109 -38.35 -38.08 -16.63
N ALA A 110 -37.27 -38.81 -16.93
CA ALA A 110 -35.96 -38.21 -17.15
C ALA A 110 -36.06 -37.08 -18.22
N PRO A 111 -35.54 -35.87 -17.95
CA PRO A 111 -35.63 -34.78 -18.90
C PRO A 111 -34.79 -35.06 -20.15
N ALA A 112 -35.31 -34.67 -21.32
CA ALA A 112 -34.57 -34.74 -22.57
C ALA A 112 -33.32 -33.85 -22.49
N MET A 113 -32.15 -34.44 -22.73
CA MET A 113 -30.87 -33.72 -22.73
C MET A 113 -30.62 -33.10 -24.10
N ASP A 114 -30.07 -31.88 -24.15
CA ASP A 114 -29.49 -31.32 -25.36
C ASP A 114 -28.17 -32.03 -25.72
N GLY A 115 -27.65 -31.77 -26.93
CA GLY A 115 -26.39 -32.33 -27.42
C GLY A 115 -25.14 -31.97 -26.58
N PHE A 116 -25.32 -31.21 -25.49
CA PHE A 116 -24.29 -30.84 -24.50
C PHE A 116 -24.57 -31.43 -23.10
N GLY A 117 -25.64 -32.23 -22.93
CA GLY A 117 -25.97 -32.92 -21.68
C GLY A 117 -26.78 -32.09 -20.66
N MET A 118 -27.47 -31.01 -21.08
CA MET A 118 -28.35 -30.22 -20.20
C MET A 118 -29.84 -30.45 -20.50
N PRO A 119 -30.71 -30.50 -19.47
CA PRO A 119 -32.12 -30.80 -19.64
C PRO A 119 -32.90 -29.65 -20.31
N ILE A 120 -33.61 -29.96 -21.40
CA ILE A 120 -34.44 -29.02 -22.16
C ILE A 120 -35.82 -28.92 -21.51
N GLY A 121 -36.03 -27.89 -20.70
CA GLY A 121 -37.31 -27.58 -20.09
C GLY A 121 -37.10 -26.94 -18.73
N GLY A 122 -37.64 -25.73 -18.54
CA GLY A 122 -37.46 -24.86 -17.38
C GLY A 122 -38.00 -25.38 -16.05
N SER A 123 -37.57 -26.58 -15.64
CA SER A 123 -37.61 -27.03 -14.26
C SER A 123 -36.37 -26.46 -13.57
N ALA A 124 -36.60 -25.69 -12.50
CA ALA A 124 -35.53 -25.21 -11.66
C ALA A 124 -34.65 -26.40 -11.26
N VAL A 125 -33.39 -26.40 -11.71
CA VAL A 125 -32.39 -27.36 -11.24
C VAL A 125 -32.47 -27.33 -9.72
N PRO A 126 -32.88 -28.43 -9.04
CA PRO A 126 -32.94 -28.44 -7.59
C PRO A 126 -31.55 -28.04 -7.11
N ALA A 127 -31.47 -27.07 -6.19
CA ALA A 127 -30.22 -26.54 -5.69
C ALA A 127 -29.43 -27.67 -5.03
N GLY A 128 -28.67 -28.40 -5.84
CA GLY A 128 -27.94 -29.56 -5.42
C GLY A 128 -26.87 -29.10 -4.46
N ARG A 129 -26.74 -29.79 -3.33
CA ARG A 129 -25.68 -29.51 -2.36
C ARG A 129 -24.31 -29.64 -2.99
N LEU A 130 -24.15 -30.66 -3.82
CA LEU A 130 -22.90 -30.93 -4.52
C LEU A 130 -22.47 -29.78 -5.45
N PRO A 131 -23.31 -29.25 -6.38
CA PRO A 131 -22.93 -28.08 -7.17
C PRO A 131 -22.72 -26.82 -6.32
N LEU A 132 -23.49 -26.60 -5.24
CA LEU A 132 -23.22 -25.47 -4.35
C LEU A 132 -21.87 -25.61 -3.64
N LEU A 133 -21.51 -26.80 -3.16
CA LEU A 133 -20.23 -27.07 -2.50
C LEU A 133 -19.04 -26.91 -3.46
N LEU A 134 -19.19 -27.37 -4.71
CA LEU A 134 -18.16 -27.18 -5.74
C LEU A 134 -17.99 -25.71 -6.10
N ILE A 135 -19.08 -24.96 -6.26
CA ILE A 135 -19.03 -23.53 -6.61
C ILE A 135 -18.55 -22.68 -5.42
N THR A 136 -18.89 -23.04 -4.18
CA THR A 136 -18.36 -22.36 -2.97
C THR A 136 -16.86 -22.60 -2.81
N LEU A 137 -16.37 -23.81 -3.09
CA LEU A 137 -14.94 -24.13 -2.99
C LEU A 137 -14.13 -23.48 -4.12
N LEU A 138 -14.57 -23.62 -5.37
CA LEU A 138 -13.81 -23.17 -6.54
C LEU A 138 -14.02 -21.69 -6.88
N LEU A 139 -15.21 -21.15 -6.57
CA LEU A 139 -15.62 -19.79 -6.93
C LEU A 139 -16.16 -19.02 -5.71
N GLY A 140 -15.68 -19.38 -4.51
CA GLY A 140 -16.05 -18.77 -3.24
C GLY A 140 -15.64 -17.31 -3.15
N GLY A 141 -14.36 -17.03 -3.39
CA GLY A 141 -13.79 -15.68 -3.32
C GLY A 141 -14.41 -14.70 -4.32
N ALA A 142 -14.82 -15.18 -5.49
CA ALA A 142 -15.52 -14.38 -6.51
C ALA A 142 -17.05 -14.30 -6.31
N GLY A 143 -17.58 -14.94 -5.27
CA GLY A 143 -19.02 -14.90 -4.95
C GLY A 143 -19.91 -15.78 -5.83
N GLY A 144 -19.35 -16.75 -6.56
CA GLY A 144 -20.09 -17.65 -7.44
C GLY A 144 -21.22 -18.41 -6.72
N HIS A 145 -21.01 -18.78 -5.46
CA HIS A 145 -22.02 -19.45 -4.65
C HIS A 145 -23.22 -18.53 -4.32
N LYS A 146 -23.01 -17.21 -4.23
CA LYS A 146 -24.11 -16.24 -4.08
C LYS A 146 -24.89 -16.08 -5.39
N ILE A 147 -24.22 -16.17 -6.54
CA ILE A 147 -24.87 -16.20 -7.87
C ILE A 147 -25.75 -17.44 -8.01
N TYR A 148 -25.25 -18.60 -7.57
CA TYR A 148 -26.01 -19.85 -7.56
C TYR A 148 -27.29 -19.75 -6.71
N LEU A 149 -27.23 -19.02 -5.59
CA LEU A 149 -28.38 -18.73 -4.73
C LEU A 149 -29.25 -17.55 -5.21
N LYS A 150 -29.05 -17.05 -6.45
CA LYS A 150 -29.74 -15.88 -7.03
C LYS A 150 -29.59 -14.57 -6.23
N LYS A 151 -28.52 -14.45 -5.43
CA LYS A 151 -28.18 -13.26 -4.62
C LYS A 151 -27.14 -12.40 -5.34
N TYR A 152 -27.51 -11.82 -6.49
CA TYR A 152 -26.58 -11.09 -7.37
C TYR A 152 -25.88 -9.90 -6.71
N LEU A 153 -26.58 -9.15 -5.84
CA LEU A 153 -25.96 -8.02 -5.13
C LEU A 153 -24.80 -8.47 -4.22
N HIS A 154 -24.94 -9.63 -3.57
CA HIS A 154 -23.89 -10.17 -2.71
C HIS A 154 -22.73 -10.72 -3.53
N ALA A 155 -23.02 -11.33 -4.67
CA ALA A 155 -21.98 -11.73 -5.62
C ALA A 155 -21.17 -10.53 -6.12
N GLY A 156 -21.84 -9.41 -6.43
CA GLY A 156 -21.19 -8.16 -6.82
C GLY A 156 -20.28 -7.61 -5.72
N LEU A 157 -20.72 -7.65 -4.45
CA LEU A 157 -19.89 -7.25 -3.32
C LEU A 157 -18.66 -8.16 -3.16
N TYR A 158 -18.84 -9.47 -3.30
CA TYR A 158 -17.72 -10.43 -3.22
C TYR A 158 -16.71 -10.20 -4.36
N ALA A 159 -17.18 -9.93 -5.58
CA ALA A 159 -16.32 -9.60 -6.72
C ALA A 159 -15.56 -8.27 -6.51
N LEU A 160 -16.22 -7.25 -5.94
CA LEU A 160 -15.60 -5.94 -5.67
C LEU A 160 -14.49 -6.04 -4.61
N PHE A 161 -14.68 -6.88 -3.59
CA PHE A 161 -13.74 -7.05 -2.48
C PHE A 161 -12.85 -8.28 -2.62
N PHE A 162 -12.87 -9.00 -3.74
CA PHE A 162 -12.16 -10.29 -3.88
C PHE A 162 -10.64 -10.15 -3.65
N TRP A 163 -10.07 -9.00 -4.06
CA TRP A 163 -8.64 -8.70 -3.92
C TRP A 163 -8.18 -8.55 -2.46
N THR A 164 -9.11 -8.34 -1.54
CA THR A 164 -8.79 -8.24 -0.10
C THR A 164 -8.60 -9.62 0.56
N GLY A 165 -8.94 -10.72 -0.13
CA GLY A 165 -8.91 -12.07 0.41
C GLY A 165 -10.00 -12.38 1.46
N ILE A 166 -10.65 -11.35 2.02
CA ILE A 166 -11.73 -11.50 3.01
C ILE A 166 -12.91 -12.33 2.47
N PRO A 167 -13.42 -12.11 1.23
CA PRO A 167 -14.49 -12.93 0.68
C PRO A 167 -14.15 -14.42 0.59
N SER A 168 -12.88 -14.76 0.35
CA SER A 168 -12.40 -16.14 0.27
C SER A 168 -12.48 -16.84 1.64
N VAL A 169 -12.12 -16.14 2.72
CA VAL A 169 -12.22 -16.66 4.09
C VAL A 169 -13.68 -16.89 4.47
N ILE A 170 -14.57 -15.94 4.16
CA ILE A 170 -16.00 -16.09 4.43
C ILE A 170 -16.59 -17.26 3.64
N ALA A 171 -16.23 -17.40 2.36
CA ALA A 171 -16.68 -18.50 1.53
C ALA A 171 -16.21 -19.87 2.05
N LEU A 172 -15.00 -19.96 2.60
CA LEU A 172 -14.51 -21.19 3.23
C LEU A 172 -15.33 -21.56 4.48
N VAL A 173 -15.67 -20.59 5.32
CA VAL A 173 -16.54 -20.82 6.49
C VAL A 173 -17.93 -21.27 6.05
N GLU A 174 -18.50 -20.64 5.02
CA GLU A 174 -19.80 -21.03 4.47
C GLU A 174 -19.77 -22.43 3.83
N PHE A 175 -18.67 -22.80 3.16
CA PHE A 175 -18.45 -24.14 2.63
C PHE A 175 -18.47 -25.18 3.74
N VAL A 176 -17.68 -24.99 4.81
CA VAL A 176 -17.63 -25.92 5.95
C VAL A 176 -19.00 -26.06 6.61
N ARG A 177 -19.69 -24.94 6.87
CA ARG A 177 -21.05 -24.97 7.45
C ARG A 177 -22.04 -25.71 6.55
N SER A 178 -21.95 -25.52 5.25
CA SER A 178 -22.86 -26.16 4.28
C SER A 178 -22.56 -27.65 4.12
N ALA A 179 -21.30 -28.06 4.24
CA ALA A 179 -20.88 -29.44 4.16
C ALA A 179 -21.32 -30.29 5.37
N ILE A 180 -21.46 -29.69 6.55
CA ILE A 180 -21.82 -30.39 7.79
C ILE A 180 -23.35 -30.50 7.99
N LYS A 181 -24.15 -29.66 7.30
CA LYS A 181 -25.62 -29.67 7.47
C LYS A 181 -26.28 -30.91 6.83
N PRO A 182 -27.33 -31.51 7.44
CA PRO A 182 -28.07 -32.65 6.88
C PRO A 182 -29.10 -32.25 5.78
N ASP A 183 -29.35 -33.15 4.81
CA ASP A 183 -30.06 -32.91 3.53
C ASP A 183 -31.44 -32.26 3.66
N ASP A 184 -32.17 -32.66 4.70
CA ASP A 184 -33.48 -32.18 5.09
C ASP A 184 -33.48 -30.71 5.56
N GLU A 185 -32.47 -30.29 6.32
CA GLU A 185 -32.37 -28.92 6.85
C GLU A 185 -31.91 -27.91 5.78
N PHE A 186 -31.14 -28.38 4.79
CA PHE A 186 -30.63 -27.51 3.72
C PHE A 186 -31.74 -27.06 2.79
N ASN A 187 -32.63 -27.98 2.36
CA ASN A 187 -33.68 -27.61 1.42
C ASN A 187 -34.69 -26.63 2.04
N SER A 188 -34.92 -26.70 3.35
CA SER A 188 -35.78 -25.76 4.09
C SER A 188 -35.12 -24.40 4.33
N THR A 189 -33.80 -24.37 4.58
CA THR A 189 -33.06 -23.11 4.86
C THR A 189 -32.87 -22.24 3.61
N TYR A 190 -32.67 -22.85 2.43
CA TYR A 190 -32.31 -22.10 1.22
C TYR A 190 -33.50 -21.82 0.27
N GLN A 191 -34.67 -22.43 0.50
CA GLN A 191 -35.89 -22.11 -0.25
C GLN A 191 -36.76 -21.02 0.41
N ALA A 192 -36.52 -20.66 1.68
CA ALA A 192 -37.32 -19.66 2.38
C ALA A 192 -36.70 -18.24 2.26
N PRO A 193 -37.42 -17.25 1.71
CA PRO A 193 -36.95 -15.87 1.66
C PRO A 193 -37.22 -15.17 3.01
N GLU A 194 -36.44 -15.46 4.06
CA GLU A 194 -36.53 -14.69 5.30
C GLU A 194 -35.70 -13.40 5.23
N LYS A 195 -36.39 -12.27 5.09
CA LYS A 195 -35.83 -10.92 4.91
C LYS A 195 -35.05 -10.37 6.11
N LYS A 196 -35.09 -11.03 7.28
CA LYS A 196 -34.52 -10.47 8.53
C LYS A 196 -32.99 -10.59 8.64
N ILE A 197 -32.37 -11.58 7.98
CA ILE A 197 -30.91 -11.79 8.04
C ILE A 197 -30.14 -10.75 7.18
N TYR A 198 -30.83 -10.09 6.24
CA TYR A 198 -30.24 -9.16 5.28
C TYR A 198 -29.57 -7.93 5.92
N TYR A 199 -30.15 -7.40 7.00
CA TYR A 199 -29.59 -6.24 7.70
C TYR A 199 -28.34 -6.58 8.52
N ALA A 200 -28.29 -7.77 9.14
CA ALA A 200 -27.12 -8.21 9.88
C ALA A 200 -25.94 -8.58 8.96
N SER A 201 -26.22 -9.18 7.80
CA SER A 201 -25.17 -9.59 6.86
C SER A 201 -24.58 -8.45 6.04
N ILE A 202 -25.29 -7.33 5.87
CA ILE A 202 -24.84 -6.17 5.08
C ILE A 202 -24.43 -5.00 5.97
N GLY A 203 -25.16 -4.78 7.07
CA GLY A 203 -24.88 -3.68 8.00
C GLY A 203 -23.51 -3.85 8.65
N VAL A 204 -23.16 -5.06 9.08
CA VAL A 204 -21.86 -5.33 9.72
C VAL A 204 -20.67 -5.06 8.78
N PRO A 205 -20.60 -5.61 7.54
CA PRO A 205 -19.47 -5.33 6.66
C PRO A 205 -19.43 -3.89 6.17
N LEU A 206 -20.57 -3.21 5.95
CA LEU A 206 -20.57 -1.77 5.64
C LEU A 206 -20.03 -0.94 6.80
N LEU A 207 -20.40 -1.28 8.03
CA LEU A 207 -19.92 -0.58 9.21
C LEU A 207 -18.42 -0.82 9.43
N VAL A 208 -17.94 -2.05 9.20
CA VAL A 208 -16.50 -2.38 9.22
C VAL A 208 -15.76 -1.65 8.10
N MET A 209 -16.32 -1.56 6.89
CA MET A 209 -15.72 -0.82 5.78
C MET A 209 -15.64 0.68 6.08
N LEU A 210 -16.70 1.27 6.63
CA LEU A 210 -16.71 2.67 7.06
C LEU A 210 -15.72 2.92 8.20
N LEU A 211 -15.59 2.00 9.16
CA LEU A 211 -14.59 2.08 10.22
C LEU A 211 -13.16 2.00 9.68
N TRP A 212 -12.92 1.15 8.67
CA TRP A 212 -11.64 1.08 8.00
C TRP A 212 -11.32 2.34 7.18
N LEU A 213 -12.30 2.88 6.48
CA LEU A 213 -12.14 4.08 5.65
C LEU A 213 -11.91 5.32 6.52
N THR A 214 -12.59 5.41 7.66
CA THR A 214 -12.33 6.45 8.67
C THR A 214 -10.96 6.30 9.33
N LEU A 215 -10.51 5.06 9.61
CA LEU A 215 -9.16 4.81 10.12
C LEU A 215 -8.08 5.19 9.09
N LEU A 216 -8.30 4.90 7.81
CA LEU A 216 -7.40 5.28 6.72
C LEU A 216 -7.30 6.80 6.58
N LEU A 217 -8.41 7.51 6.70
CA LEU A 217 -8.45 8.98 6.70
C LEU A 217 -7.80 9.60 7.95
N MET A 218 -7.70 8.84 9.05
CA MET A 218 -7.09 9.25 10.31
C MET A 218 -5.64 8.79 10.44
N LEU A 219 -5.06 8.10 9.45
CA LEU A 219 -3.62 7.87 9.46
C LEU A 219 -2.94 9.23 9.33
N PRO A 220 -2.19 9.69 10.36
CA PRO A 220 -1.37 10.88 10.22
C PRO A 220 -0.46 10.63 9.02
N GLY A 221 -0.56 11.54 8.04
CA GLY A 221 0.08 11.39 6.74
C GLY A 221 1.49 10.85 6.91
N PHE A 222 1.78 9.73 6.24
CA PHE A 222 3.14 9.31 5.98
C PHE A 222 3.88 10.57 5.57
N GLY A 223 4.84 11.02 6.38
CA GLY A 223 5.66 12.19 6.06
C GLY A 223 6.20 11.96 4.66
N SER A 224 5.63 12.66 3.68
CA SER A 224 6.12 12.61 2.32
C SER A 224 7.56 13.09 2.40
N VAL A 225 8.44 12.55 1.55
CA VAL A 225 9.84 12.97 1.49
C VAL A 225 9.97 14.51 1.40
N GLU A 226 8.95 15.14 0.82
CA GLU A 226 8.76 16.59 0.76
C GLU A 226 8.72 17.30 2.13
N SER A 227 8.22 16.65 3.19
CA SER A 227 8.26 17.18 4.56
C SER A 227 9.67 17.16 5.18
N TYR A 228 10.57 16.30 4.69
CA TYR A 228 11.97 16.26 5.13
C TYR A 228 12.78 17.35 4.43
N ASP A 229 12.58 17.52 3.13
CA ASP A 229 13.25 18.56 2.35
C ASP A 229 12.81 19.96 2.81
N GLN A 230 11.53 20.17 3.14
CA GLN A 230 11.04 21.45 3.68
C GLN A 230 11.74 21.87 4.97
N ARG A 231 12.06 20.95 5.88
CA ARG A 231 12.81 21.27 7.11
C ARG A 231 14.20 21.80 6.82
N ALA A 232 14.88 21.22 5.82
CA ALA A 232 16.19 21.70 5.41
C ALA A 232 16.11 23.11 4.80
N ALA A 233 15.07 23.41 4.03
CA ALA A 233 14.82 24.74 3.47
C ALA A 233 14.49 25.79 4.56
N ASP A 234 13.65 25.44 5.53
CA ASP A 234 13.27 26.32 6.64
C ASP A 234 14.48 26.69 7.50
N ASP A 235 15.39 25.73 7.76
CA ASP A 235 16.63 25.96 8.51
C ASP A 235 17.55 26.97 7.81
N VAL A 236 17.65 26.93 6.47
CA VAL A 236 18.44 27.91 5.69
C VAL A 236 17.86 29.32 5.87
N ALA A 237 16.54 29.46 5.70
CA ALA A 237 15.86 30.75 5.82
C ALA A 237 15.98 31.31 7.26
N GLY A 238 15.83 30.46 8.27
CA GLY A 238 15.98 30.83 9.68
C GLY A 238 17.39 31.28 10.02
N CYS A 239 18.41 30.54 9.56
CA CYS A 239 19.80 30.90 9.79
C CYS A 239 20.19 32.18 9.05
N ARG A 240 19.74 32.37 7.81
CA ARG A 240 19.95 33.62 7.05
C ARG A 240 19.49 34.86 7.83
N ASN A 241 18.27 34.83 8.34
CA ASN A 241 17.70 35.94 9.10
C ASN A 241 18.53 36.23 10.37
N SER A 242 19.04 35.17 11.01
CA SER A 242 19.89 35.26 12.20
C SER A 242 21.26 35.88 11.88
N LEU A 243 21.89 35.46 10.78
CA LEU A 243 23.18 35.99 10.31
C LEU A 243 23.08 37.46 9.91
N GLU A 244 22.05 37.87 9.19
CA GLU A 244 21.85 39.29 8.83
C GLU A 244 21.60 40.15 10.09
N GLY A 245 20.85 39.63 11.07
CA GLY A 245 20.67 40.28 12.36
C GLY A 245 21.99 40.45 13.11
N TYR A 246 22.83 39.41 13.14
CA TYR A 246 24.15 39.45 13.76
C TYR A 246 25.08 40.44 13.07
N TYR A 247 25.11 40.44 11.73
CA TYR A 247 25.92 41.38 10.93
C TYR A 247 25.48 42.83 11.14
N ALA A 248 24.18 43.10 11.25
CA ALA A 248 23.67 44.43 11.53
C ALA A 248 24.19 45.00 12.87
N GLN A 249 24.38 44.13 13.86
CA GLN A 249 24.87 44.53 15.18
C GLN A 249 26.41 44.59 15.27
N HIS A 250 27.11 43.58 14.74
CA HIS A 250 28.56 43.40 14.95
C HIS A 250 29.41 43.82 13.75
N ARG A 251 28.82 44.10 12.58
CA ARG A 251 29.50 44.43 11.32
C ARG A 251 30.45 43.34 10.80
N MET A 252 30.33 42.13 11.33
CA MET A 252 31.09 40.95 10.92
C MET A 252 30.23 39.70 11.07
N PHE A 253 30.50 38.67 10.27
CA PHE A 253 29.84 37.37 10.38
C PHE A 253 30.50 36.51 11.47
N PRO A 254 29.74 35.65 12.16
CA PRO A 254 30.26 34.74 13.16
C PRO A 254 31.31 33.81 12.54
N GLN A 255 32.47 33.67 13.19
CA GLN A 255 33.61 32.90 12.69
C GLN A 255 33.72 31.51 13.30
N SER A 256 33.00 31.27 14.42
CA SER A 256 33.01 30.01 15.14
C SER A 256 31.62 29.40 15.27
N ALA A 257 31.56 28.09 15.52
CA ALA A 257 30.31 27.38 15.78
C ALA A 257 29.52 27.93 16.96
N GLU A 258 30.22 28.32 18.03
CA GLU A 258 29.61 28.87 19.23
C GLU A 258 28.94 30.22 18.96
N GLU A 259 29.61 31.09 18.19
CA GLU A 259 29.05 32.37 17.76
C GLU A 259 27.85 32.19 16.83
N LEU A 260 27.87 31.18 15.97
CA LEU A 260 26.80 30.91 15.03
C LEU A 260 25.53 30.43 15.76
N VAL A 261 25.68 29.59 16.78
CA VAL A 261 24.59 29.20 17.68
C VAL A 261 24.12 30.39 18.52
N ALA A 262 25.04 31.23 19.01
CA ALA A 262 24.71 32.45 19.76
C ALA A 262 23.97 33.48 18.89
N ALA A 263 24.27 33.55 17.59
CA ALA A 263 23.58 34.38 16.61
C ALA A 263 22.14 33.91 16.34
N GLY A 264 21.80 32.68 16.71
CA GLY A 264 20.46 32.11 16.57
C GLY A 264 20.29 31.11 15.43
N CYS A 265 21.36 30.78 14.70
CA CYS A 265 21.31 29.68 13.73
C CYS A 265 21.17 28.34 14.47
N ARG A 266 20.08 27.63 14.21
CA ARG A 266 19.81 26.31 14.75
C ARG A 266 19.45 25.38 13.60
N SER A 267 19.88 24.14 13.72
CA SER A 267 19.46 23.08 12.81
C SER A 267 18.38 22.22 13.48
N SER A 268 17.41 21.82 12.69
CA SER A 268 16.34 20.89 13.02
C SER A 268 16.88 19.45 13.12
N GLU A 269 16.11 18.59 13.79
CA GLU A 269 16.48 17.18 13.99
C GLU A 269 16.69 16.46 12.66
N ASN A 270 17.84 15.79 12.49
CA ASN A 270 18.26 15.12 11.25
C ASN A 270 18.49 16.04 10.03
N VAL A 271 18.74 17.33 10.24
CA VAL A 271 19.23 18.24 9.21
C VAL A 271 20.71 18.50 9.45
N ALA A 272 21.50 18.51 8.37
CA ALA A 272 22.88 18.93 8.39
C ALA A 272 22.96 20.35 7.82
N LEU A 273 23.30 21.32 8.67
CA LEU A 273 23.40 22.74 8.32
C LEU A 273 24.87 23.19 8.35
N PHE A 274 25.35 23.68 7.21
CA PHE A 274 26.70 24.16 7.00
C PHE A 274 26.66 25.65 6.71
N VAL A 275 27.46 26.42 7.43
CA VAL A 275 27.62 27.85 7.16
C VAL A 275 29.08 28.15 6.91
N LEU A 276 29.33 28.77 5.75
CA LEU A 276 30.65 29.20 5.29
C LEU A 276 30.70 30.72 5.31
N PRO A 277 31.03 31.34 6.45
CA PRO A 277 31.32 32.77 6.52
C PRO A 277 32.57 33.13 5.69
N LYS A 278 32.45 34.18 4.88
CA LYS A 278 33.56 34.95 4.30
C LYS A 278 33.45 36.40 4.81
N GLU A 279 34.46 37.23 4.55
CA GLU A 279 34.55 38.59 5.12
C GLU A 279 33.29 39.46 4.91
N GLN A 280 32.69 39.44 3.72
CA GLN A 280 31.49 40.24 3.37
C GLN A 280 30.31 39.39 2.85
N HIS A 281 30.52 38.08 2.67
CA HIS A 281 29.57 37.14 2.07
C HIS A 281 29.45 35.89 2.94
N TYR A 282 28.34 35.17 2.82
CA TYR A 282 28.19 33.84 3.38
C TYR A 282 27.53 32.93 2.37
N VAL A 283 27.78 31.64 2.53
CA VAL A 283 27.04 30.57 1.87
C VAL A 283 26.51 29.64 2.94
N ILE A 284 25.21 29.38 2.90
CA ILE A 284 24.51 28.42 3.75
C ILE A 284 24.16 27.23 2.87
N VAL A 285 24.47 26.02 3.34
CA VAL A 285 24.05 24.78 2.70
C VAL A 285 23.37 23.90 3.73
N SER A 286 22.21 23.36 3.38
CA SER A 286 21.42 22.51 4.27
C SER A 286 20.84 21.32 3.52
N TYR A 287 20.83 20.15 4.15
CA TYR A 287 20.10 18.99 3.64
C TYR A 287 19.62 18.09 4.77
N HIS A 288 18.50 17.40 4.56
CA HIS A 288 17.99 16.41 5.52
C HIS A 288 18.62 15.03 5.27
N HIS A 289 18.93 14.28 6.32
CA HIS A 289 19.54 12.95 6.19
C HIS A 289 18.66 11.96 5.41
N GLN A 290 17.34 12.07 5.54
CA GLN A 290 16.35 11.27 4.79
C GLN A 290 15.74 12.02 3.59
N GLY A 291 16.16 13.27 3.35
CA GLY A 291 15.73 14.07 2.20
C GLY A 291 16.51 13.71 0.94
N SER A 292 15.97 14.08 -0.21
CA SER A 292 16.61 13.91 -1.53
C SER A 292 17.26 15.19 -2.05
N LYS A 293 16.88 16.34 -1.50
CA LYS A 293 17.36 17.66 -1.93
C LYS A 293 18.32 18.28 -0.90
N ALA A 294 19.17 19.15 -1.42
CA ALA A 294 19.96 20.11 -0.65
C ALA A 294 19.58 21.52 -1.07
N TYR A 295 19.67 22.44 -0.13
CA TYR A 295 19.31 23.83 -0.31
C TYR A 295 20.55 24.69 -0.09
N LEU A 296 20.82 25.59 -1.03
CA LEU A 296 21.92 26.51 -0.99
C LEU A 296 21.40 27.94 -1.05
N GLN A 297 21.93 28.80 -0.19
CA GLN A 297 21.64 30.21 -0.23
C GLN A 297 22.88 31.02 0.09
N SER A 298 23.18 31.99 -0.77
CA SER A 298 24.27 32.93 -0.58
C SER A 298 23.73 34.32 -0.32
N ARG A 299 24.56 35.22 0.19
CA ARG A 299 24.17 36.65 0.29
C ARG A 299 23.98 37.31 -1.07
N ALA A 300 24.70 36.85 -2.09
CA ALA A 300 24.62 37.40 -3.45
C ALA A 300 23.34 36.94 -4.18
N THR A 301 22.81 35.78 -3.82
CA THR A 301 21.65 35.17 -4.44
C THR A 301 20.48 35.20 -3.45
N SER A 302 19.57 36.15 -3.63
CA SER A 302 18.37 36.27 -2.77
C SER A 302 17.48 35.02 -2.81
N ASP A 303 17.54 34.27 -3.91
CA ASP A 303 16.75 33.07 -4.14
C ASP A 303 17.38 31.83 -3.51
N LEU A 304 16.53 30.94 -3.01
CA LEU A 304 16.93 29.64 -2.48
C LEU A 304 17.19 28.69 -3.66
N GLN A 305 18.43 28.22 -3.82
CA GLN A 305 18.78 27.25 -4.86
C GLN A 305 18.53 25.83 -4.37
N GLU A 306 17.90 25.02 -5.21
CA GLU A 306 17.66 23.60 -4.96
C GLU A 306 18.66 22.77 -5.77
N LEU A 307 19.39 21.88 -5.10
CA LEU A 307 20.29 20.92 -5.72
C LEU A 307 19.91 19.50 -5.29
N GLU A 308 20.29 18.52 -6.10
CA GLU A 308 20.27 17.13 -5.64
C GLU A 308 21.28 16.96 -4.50
N LYS A 309 20.88 16.24 -3.45
CA LYS A 309 21.71 16.06 -2.25
C LYS A 309 23.09 15.49 -2.57
N GLN A 310 23.19 14.55 -3.51
CA GLN A 310 24.46 13.93 -3.85
C GLN A 310 25.43 14.94 -4.46
N VAL A 311 24.96 15.77 -5.39
CA VAL A 311 25.76 16.83 -6.01
C VAL A 311 26.24 17.83 -4.96
N ALA A 312 25.36 18.28 -4.06
CA ALA A 312 25.73 19.21 -3.01
C ALA A 312 26.75 18.61 -2.03
N VAL A 313 26.63 17.33 -1.68
CA VAL A 313 27.60 16.66 -0.80
C VAL A 313 28.95 16.52 -1.49
N ASP A 314 28.98 16.19 -2.78
CA ASP A 314 30.22 16.05 -3.55
C ASP A 314 30.91 17.42 -3.74
N GLU A 315 30.16 18.50 -3.97
CA GLU A 315 30.67 19.87 -3.98
C GLU A 315 31.18 20.34 -2.61
N LEU A 316 30.48 20.01 -1.52
CA LEU A 316 30.99 20.29 -0.18
C LEU A 316 32.30 19.55 0.05
N ASN A 317 32.35 18.26 -0.23
CA ASN A 317 33.54 17.45 -0.02
C ASN A 317 34.72 17.91 -0.89
N SER A 318 34.47 18.32 -2.13
CA SER A 318 35.51 18.90 -2.99
C SER A 318 35.97 20.25 -2.47
N ALA A 319 35.06 21.14 -2.05
CA ALA A 319 35.39 22.41 -1.43
C ALA A 319 36.24 22.22 -0.16
N PHE A 320 35.88 21.29 0.71
CA PHE A 320 36.66 20.93 1.90
C PHE A 320 38.04 20.35 1.56
N LYS A 321 38.15 19.55 0.50
CA LYS A 321 39.39 18.90 0.08
C LYS A 321 40.35 19.86 -0.63
N VAL A 322 39.84 20.82 -1.39
CA VAL A 322 40.62 21.88 -2.06
C VAL A 322 41.08 22.94 -1.05
N VAL A 323 40.29 23.20 -0.01
CA VAL A 323 40.56 24.26 0.97
C VAL A 323 41.49 23.82 2.11
N GLY A 324 41.87 22.53 2.19
CA GLY A 324 42.95 22.05 3.05
C GLY A 324 42.90 22.61 4.47
N GLU A 325 42.01 22.08 5.32
CA GLU A 325 42.06 22.25 6.78
C GLU A 325 42.31 23.70 7.25
N ARG A 326 41.68 24.70 6.59
CA ARG A 326 41.62 26.08 7.09
C ARG A 326 40.23 26.41 7.64
N GLU A 327 40.29 27.00 8.83
CA GLU A 327 39.21 27.51 9.68
C GLU A 327 38.16 28.27 8.85
N GLY A 328 36.89 27.94 9.01
CA GLY A 328 35.81 28.71 8.39
C GLY A 328 34.58 27.91 7.98
N VAL A 329 34.59 26.57 8.02
CA VAL A 329 33.35 25.81 7.87
C VAL A 329 32.85 25.37 9.24
N THR A 330 31.74 25.97 9.63
CA THR A 330 31.08 25.67 10.89
C THR A 330 29.96 24.68 10.64
N LEU A 331 30.08 23.50 11.27
CA LEU A 331 29.04 22.47 11.27
C LEU A 331 28.09 22.71 12.44
N ILE A 332 26.81 22.91 12.13
CA ILE A 332 25.74 22.83 13.13
C ILE A 332 24.94 21.58 12.80
N SER A 333 25.21 20.50 13.53
CA SER A 333 24.42 19.27 13.51
C SER A 333 24.01 18.98 14.96
N GLN A 334 22.71 18.75 15.18
CA GLN A 334 22.19 18.29 16.46
C GLN A 334 22.08 16.76 16.49
#